data_AF-A0A936UAP6-F1
#
_entry.id   AF-A0A936UAP6-F1
#
_cell.length_a   1.000
_cell.length_b   1.000
_cell.length_c   1.000
_cell.angle_alpha   90.00
_cell.angle_beta   90.00
_cell.angle_gamma   90.00
#
_symmetry.space_group_name_H-M   'P 1'
#
loop_
_entity.id
_entity.type
_entity.pdbx_description
1 polymer ?
#
loop_
_entity_poly.entity_id
_entity_poly.type
_entity_poly.pdbx_seq_one_letter_code
_entity_poly.pdbx_strand_id
1 'polypeptide(L)'
;MASLIDGLLNLSRLKRLELSLVPVDVSRLATSVAADLLALEPGRAVQVVVAEGMTTEGDPRLLHVVLENLIGNALKFTSKSSGARIEIGCAQTDGQKAFFVKDNGVGFDMAHATKLFEPFQRLHGVDDFPGTGIGLATVQRIVARHGGRIWPEASPGAGATFFFSLGNDRT
;
A
#
# COMPACT_ATOMS: atom_id res chain seq x y z
N MET A 1 4.77 22.93 -1.20
CA MET A 1 4.67 23.20 0.25
C MET A 1 3.33 22.77 0.88
N ALA A 2 2.17 22.97 0.25
CA ALA A 2 0.86 22.57 0.83
C ALA A 2 0.79 21.08 1.22
N SER A 3 1.29 20.19 0.34
CA SER A 3 1.24 18.73 0.56
C SER A 3 1.99 18.21 1.80
N LEU A 4 2.98 18.95 2.30
CA LEU A 4 3.73 18.60 3.53
C LEU A 4 2.89 18.85 4.78
N ILE A 5 2.24 20.02 4.83
CA ILE A 5 1.36 20.42 5.93
C ILE A 5 0.13 19.51 5.94
N ASP A 6 -0.45 19.22 4.77
CA ASP A 6 -1.60 18.33 4.65
C ASP A 6 -1.28 16.91 5.12
N GLY A 7 -0.09 16.39 4.78
CA GLY A 7 0.35 15.09 5.24
C GLY A 7 0.52 15.02 6.77
N LEU A 8 1.09 16.06 7.39
CA LEU A 8 1.19 16.16 8.86
C LEU A 8 -0.20 16.26 9.52
N LEU A 9 -1.11 17.04 8.94
CA LEU A 9 -2.48 17.18 9.43
C LEU A 9 -3.26 15.87 9.32
N ASN A 10 -3.13 15.13 8.22
CA ASN A 10 -3.72 13.79 8.06
C ASN A 10 -3.18 12.82 9.11
N LEU A 11 -1.87 12.78 9.28
CA LEU A 11 -1.21 11.96 10.30
C LEU A 11 -1.64 12.31 11.73
N SER A 12 -1.97 13.57 12.02
CA SER A 12 -2.52 14.03 13.31
C SER A 12 -3.99 13.65 13.49
N ARG A 13 -4.81 13.80 12.45
CA ARG A 13 -6.25 13.45 12.47
C ARG A 13 -6.48 11.96 12.65
N LEU A 14 -5.64 11.12 12.05
CA LEU A 14 -5.72 9.66 12.16
C LEU A 14 -5.61 9.13 13.60
N LYS A 15 -5.05 9.89 14.55
CA LYS A 15 -4.99 9.49 15.96
C LYS A 15 -6.31 9.66 16.73
N ARG A 16 -7.22 10.51 16.25
CA ARG A 16 -8.43 10.93 16.99
C ARG A 16 -9.73 10.27 16.53
N LEU A 17 -9.70 9.55 15.41
CA LEU A 17 -10.88 8.87 14.87
C LEU A 17 -11.09 7.55 15.62
N GLU A 18 -12.28 7.29 16.14
CA GLU A 18 -12.63 5.94 16.61
C GLU A 18 -12.56 4.93 15.45
N LEU A 19 -12.05 3.73 15.75
CA LEU A 19 -11.88 2.66 14.78
C LEU A 19 -13.22 1.93 14.62
N SER A 20 -13.82 1.97 13.42
CA SER A 20 -15.07 1.26 13.15
C SER A 20 -14.76 -0.09 12.51
N LEU A 21 -14.60 -1.14 13.33
CA LEU A 21 -14.34 -2.49 12.85
C LEU A 21 -15.63 -3.12 12.34
N VAL A 22 -15.70 -3.33 11.02
CA VAL A 22 -16.81 -4.02 10.35
C VAL A 22 -16.26 -5.01 9.33
N PRO A 23 -17.05 -6.00 8.89
CA PRO A 23 -16.67 -6.86 7.77
C PRO A 23 -16.43 -6.01 6.51
N VAL A 24 -15.25 -6.19 5.88
CA VAL A 24 -14.83 -5.50 4.66
C VAL A 24 -14.48 -6.53 3.60
N ASP A 25 -15.04 -6.34 2.41
CA ASP A 25 -14.62 -7.02 1.19
C ASP A 25 -13.41 -6.27 0.59
N VAL A 26 -12.22 -6.77 0.89
CA VAL A 26 -10.94 -6.21 0.45
C VAL A 26 -10.77 -6.39 -1.05
N SER A 27 -11.29 -7.48 -1.65
CA SER A 27 -11.24 -7.69 -3.10
C SER A 27 -11.99 -6.57 -3.83
N ARG A 28 -13.22 -6.28 -3.39
CA ARG A 28 -14.03 -5.21 -3.99
C ARG A 28 -13.40 -3.83 -3.78
N LEU A 29 -12.88 -3.58 -2.58
CA LEU A 29 -12.22 -2.31 -2.26
C LEU A 29 -10.97 -2.09 -3.11
N ALA A 30 -10.10 -3.10 -3.20
CA ALA A 30 -8.88 -3.05 -4.01
C ALA A 30 -9.19 -2.88 -5.50
N THR A 31 -10.23 -3.55 -6.00
CA THR A 31 -10.68 -3.41 -7.40
C THR A 31 -11.14 -1.98 -7.70
N SER A 32 -11.94 -1.38 -6.80
CA SER A 32 -12.39 0.02 -6.94
C SER A 32 -11.20 0.98 -6.97
N VAL A 33 -10.31 0.88 -5.98
CA VAL A 33 -9.13 1.74 -5.87
C VAL A 33 -8.23 1.61 -7.10
N ALA A 34 -7.98 0.39 -7.58
CA ALA A 34 -7.18 0.16 -8.77
C ALA A 34 -7.82 0.78 -10.02
N ALA A 35 -9.14 0.66 -10.18
CA ALA A 35 -9.86 1.26 -11.30
C ALA A 35 -9.78 2.80 -11.27
N ASP A 36 -9.99 3.41 -10.10
CA ASP A 36 -9.92 4.86 -9.92
C ASP A 36 -8.52 5.40 -10.24
N LEU A 37 -7.47 4.72 -9.78
CA LEU A 37 -6.08 5.11 -10.06
C LEU A 37 -5.71 4.94 -11.54
N LEU A 38 -6.14 3.85 -12.17
CA LEU A 38 -5.89 3.62 -13.61
C LEU A 38 -6.62 4.64 -14.49
N ALA A 39 -7.80 5.09 -14.08
CA ALA A 39 -8.55 6.12 -14.81
C ALA A 39 -7.81 7.47 -14.88
N LEU A 40 -6.88 7.74 -13.94
CA LEU A 40 -6.05 8.94 -13.94
C LEU A 40 -4.86 8.86 -14.91
N GLU A 41 -4.50 7.68 -15.41
CA GLU A 41 -3.39 7.45 -16.35
C GLU A 41 -3.88 6.84 -17.68
N PRO A 42 -4.75 7.54 -18.45
CA PRO A 42 -5.31 7.01 -19.68
C PRO A 42 -4.19 6.70 -20.70
N GLY A 43 -4.16 5.46 -21.19
CA GLY A 43 -3.17 4.99 -22.18
C GLY A 43 -2.01 4.18 -21.59
N ARG A 44 -1.91 4.06 -20.27
CA ARG A 44 -0.91 3.22 -19.63
C ARG A 44 -1.37 1.76 -19.57
N ALA A 45 -0.63 0.87 -20.22
CA ALA A 45 -0.90 -0.57 -20.17
C ALA A 45 -0.33 -1.19 -18.89
N VAL A 46 -1.18 -1.39 -17.88
CA VAL A 46 -0.84 -2.08 -16.63
C VAL A 46 -1.80 -3.26 -16.43
N GLN A 47 -1.26 -4.45 -16.19
CA GLN A 47 -2.05 -5.60 -15.80
C GLN A 47 -2.23 -5.60 -14.29
N VAL A 48 -3.45 -5.31 -13.82
CA VAL A 48 -3.81 -5.44 -12.40
C VAL A 48 -4.61 -6.71 -12.18
N VAL A 49 -4.16 -7.56 -11.26
CA VAL A 49 -4.84 -8.80 -10.87
C VAL A 49 -5.20 -8.69 -9.40
N VAL A 50 -6.49 -8.80 -9.09
CA VAL A 50 -7.00 -8.79 -7.71
C VAL A 50 -7.56 -10.17 -7.39
N ALA A 51 -7.07 -10.80 -6.32
CA ALA A 51 -7.62 -12.06 -5.85
C ALA A 51 -9.05 -11.89 -5.34
N GLU A 52 -9.91 -12.86 -5.59
CA GLU A 52 -11.30 -12.87 -5.11
C GLU A 52 -11.41 -13.40 -3.67
N GLY A 53 -12.53 -13.10 -3.00
CA GLY A 53 -12.83 -13.66 -1.68
C GLY A 53 -11.96 -13.14 -0.53
N MET A 54 -11.23 -12.04 -0.72
CA MET A 54 -10.45 -11.42 0.34
C MET A 54 -11.37 -10.61 1.27
N THR A 55 -11.64 -11.15 2.46
CA THR A 55 -12.43 -10.48 3.50
C THR A 55 -11.63 -10.24 4.78
N THR A 56 -11.97 -9.22 5.56
CA THR A 56 -11.35 -8.95 6.87
C THR A 56 -12.28 -8.12 7.76
N GLU A 57 -11.96 -7.97 9.03
CA GLU A 57 -12.56 -6.96 9.90
C GLU A 57 -11.67 -5.71 9.98
N GLY A 58 -12.21 -4.55 9.60
CA GLY A 58 -11.46 -3.31 9.62
C GLY A 58 -12.31 -2.07 9.41
N ASP A 59 -11.70 -0.90 9.52
CA ASP A 59 -12.34 0.36 9.11
C ASP A 59 -12.19 0.53 7.59
N PRO A 60 -13.27 0.45 6.80
CA PRO A 60 -13.20 0.48 5.34
C PRO A 60 -12.59 1.79 4.81
N ARG A 61 -12.77 2.91 5.53
CA ARG A 61 -12.21 4.21 5.11
C ARG A 61 -10.69 4.20 5.25
N LEU A 62 -10.18 3.59 6.32
CA LEU A 62 -8.75 3.50 6.56
C LEU A 62 -8.10 2.44 5.66
N LEU A 63 -8.77 1.32 5.41
CA LEU A 63 -8.30 0.31 4.46
C LEU A 63 -8.28 0.84 3.03
N HIS A 64 -9.22 1.71 2.65
CA HIS A 64 -9.16 2.42 1.36
C HIS A 64 -7.86 3.21 1.23
N VAL A 65 -7.50 4.00 2.25
CA VAL A 65 -6.25 4.77 2.27
C VAL A 65 -5.02 3.86 2.22
N VAL A 66 -5.05 2.70 2.88
CA VAL A 66 -3.96 1.71 2.79
C VAL A 66 -3.77 1.24 1.35
N LEU A 67 -4.85 0.78 0.72
CA LEU A 67 -4.82 0.26 -0.65
C LEU A 67 -4.43 1.35 -1.64
N GLU A 68 -4.97 2.56 -1.52
CA GLU A 68 -4.63 3.69 -2.39
C GLU A 68 -3.12 4.00 -2.35
N ASN A 69 -2.52 3.99 -1.16
CA ASN A 69 -1.09 4.24 -1.01
C ASN A 69 -0.23 3.09 -1.55
N LEU A 70 -0.61 1.83 -1.31
CA LEU A 70 0.15 0.67 -1.78
C LEU A 70 0.03 0.48 -3.29
N ILE A 71 -1.19 0.54 -3.83
CA ILE A 71 -1.46 0.42 -5.27
C ILE A 71 -0.89 1.62 -6.03
N GLY A 72 -1.03 2.83 -5.49
CA GLY A 72 -0.41 4.03 -6.05
C GLY A 72 1.12 3.94 -6.10
N ASN A 73 1.75 3.35 -5.07
CA ASN A 73 3.18 3.06 -5.11
C ASN A 73 3.55 2.02 -6.18
N ALA A 74 2.80 0.92 -6.26
CA ALA A 74 3.02 -0.12 -7.26
C ALA A 74 2.89 0.43 -8.70
N LEU A 75 1.88 1.27 -8.97
CA LEU A 75 1.74 1.98 -10.24
C LEU A 75 2.94 2.89 -10.46
N LYS A 76 3.25 3.79 -9.53
CA LYS A 76 4.39 4.70 -9.68
C LYS A 76 5.70 3.98 -9.99
N PHE A 77 6.05 2.91 -9.26
CA PHE A 77 7.34 2.23 -9.39
C PHE A 77 7.41 1.26 -10.58
N THR A 78 6.27 0.93 -11.19
CA THR A 78 6.22 0.18 -12.47
C THR A 78 6.16 1.11 -13.70
N SER A 79 6.20 2.43 -13.54
CA SER A 79 6.05 3.40 -14.66
C SER A 79 7.11 3.29 -15.75
N LYS A 80 8.30 2.79 -15.41
CA LYS A 80 9.40 2.55 -16.34
C LYS A 80 9.45 1.10 -16.88
N SER A 81 8.51 0.24 -16.49
CA SER A 81 8.45 -1.17 -16.91
C SER A 81 7.62 -1.35 -18.18
N SER A 82 8.13 -2.09 -19.17
CA SER A 82 7.46 -2.35 -20.46
C SER A 82 6.30 -3.37 -20.37
N GLY A 83 6.09 -3.98 -19.21
CA GLY A 83 5.02 -4.92 -18.93
C GLY A 83 4.59 -4.83 -17.47
N ALA A 84 4.14 -3.64 -17.06
CA ALA A 84 3.76 -3.37 -15.68
C ALA A 84 2.67 -4.34 -15.21
N ARG A 85 2.95 -5.07 -14.14
CA ARG A 85 2.05 -6.05 -13.53
C ARG A 85 1.97 -5.81 -12.03
N ILE A 86 0.74 -5.71 -11.54
CA ILE A 86 0.43 -5.51 -10.13
C ILE A 86 -0.51 -6.63 -9.71
N GLU A 87 -0.12 -7.37 -8.67
CA GLU A 87 -0.91 -8.44 -8.07
C GLU A 87 -1.32 -8.03 -6.66
N ILE A 88 -2.61 -8.15 -6.35
CA ILE A 88 -3.17 -7.86 -5.04
C ILE A 88 -3.82 -9.14 -4.56
N GLY A 89 -3.39 -9.64 -3.40
CA GLY A 89 -3.83 -10.94 -2.92
C GLY A 89 -3.74 -11.08 -1.41
N CYS A 90 -4.02 -12.28 -0.93
CA CYS A 90 -3.77 -12.66 0.45
C CYS A 90 -2.97 -13.96 0.52
N ALA A 91 -2.14 -14.07 1.55
CA ALA A 91 -1.34 -15.24 1.88
C ALA A 91 -1.47 -15.54 3.38
N GLN A 92 -1.11 -16.75 3.77
CA GLN A 92 -0.89 -17.10 5.17
C GLN A 92 0.60 -16.89 5.48
N THR A 93 0.90 -16.05 6.48
CA THR A 93 2.26 -15.77 6.94
C THR A 93 2.30 -15.91 8.46
N ASP A 94 3.18 -16.76 8.98
CA ASP A 94 3.31 -17.04 10.42
C ASP A 94 1.97 -17.45 11.10
N GLY A 95 1.11 -18.16 10.37
CA GLY A 95 -0.22 -18.56 10.84
C GLY A 95 -1.25 -17.42 10.92
N GLN A 96 -0.95 -16.28 10.31
CA GLN A 96 -1.86 -15.13 10.22
C GLN A 96 -2.16 -14.79 8.77
N LYS A 97 -3.38 -14.30 8.52
CA LYS A 97 -3.74 -13.75 7.23
C LYS A 97 -2.93 -12.47 6.97
N ALA A 98 -2.28 -12.42 5.81
CA ALA A 98 -1.58 -11.25 5.31
C ALA A 98 -2.11 -10.90 3.93
N PHE A 99 -2.44 -9.63 3.71
CA PHE A 99 -2.71 -9.10 2.39
C PHE A 99 -1.40 -8.62 1.77
N PHE A 100 -1.29 -8.64 0.46
CA PHE A 100 -0.13 -8.13 -0.24
C PHE A 100 -0.50 -7.31 -1.48
N VAL A 101 0.36 -6.35 -1.78
CA VAL A 101 0.43 -5.67 -3.08
C VAL A 101 1.81 -5.92 -3.65
N LYS A 102 1.88 -6.63 -4.77
CA LYS A 102 3.11 -7.02 -5.46
C LYS A 102 3.19 -6.31 -6.79
N ASP A 103 4.36 -5.79 -7.12
CA ASP A 103 4.67 -5.18 -8.40
C ASP A 103 5.93 -5.79 -9.01
N ASN A 104 6.10 -5.60 -10.32
CA ASN A 104 7.33 -5.93 -11.06
C ASN A 104 8.12 -4.66 -11.45
N GLY A 105 8.09 -3.65 -10.58
CA GLY A 105 8.74 -2.37 -10.79
C GLY A 105 10.24 -2.41 -10.50
N VAL A 106 10.80 -1.25 -10.18
CA VAL A 106 12.24 -1.09 -9.96
C VAL A 106 12.79 -1.84 -8.74
N GLY A 107 11.94 -2.17 -7.75
CA GLY A 107 12.39 -2.73 -6.47
C GLY A 107 13.39 -1.83 -5.73
N PHE A 108 13.92 -2.31 -4.61
CA PHE A 108 14.91 -1.59 -3.82
C PHE A 108 15.73 -2.54 -2.95
N ASP A 109 16.85 -2.04 -2.41
CA ASP A 109 17.68 -2.78 -1.46
C ASP A 109 17.02 -2.86 -0.08
N MET A 110 16.83 -4.09 0.41
CA MET A 110 16.26 -4.38 1.71
C MET A 110 17.09 -3.82 2.88
N ALA A 111 18.38 -3.50 2.67
CA ALA A 111 19.19 -2.76 3.64
C ALA A 111 18.60 -1.39 4.03
N HIS A 112 17.70 -0.86 3.19
CA HIS A 112 17.02 0.42 3.43
C HIS A 112 15.54 0.26 3.83
N ALA A 113 15.05 -0.96 4.01
CA ALA A 113 13.64 -1.24 4.27
C ALA A 113 13.10 -0.57 5.54
N THR A 114 13.92 -0.44 6.59
CA THR A 114 13.54 0.19 7.86
C THR A 114 13.19 1.68 7.69
N LYS A 115 13.85 2.36 6.75
CA LYS A 115 13.65 3.79 6.48
C LYS A 115 12.38 4.06 5.66
N LEU A 116 11.78 3.06 5.02
CA LEU A 116 10.61 3.25 4.15
C LEU A 116 9.37 3.78 4.87
N PHE A 117 9.26 3.48 6.17
CA PHE A 117 8.09 3.85 6.97
C PHE A 117 8.30 5.14 7.78
N GLU A 118 9.52 5.67 7.78
CA GLU A 118 9.79 6.99 8.35
C GLU A 118 9.18 8.07 7.45
N PRO A 119 8.42 9.03 8.01
CA PRO A 119 7.88 10.14 7.23
C PRO A 119 8.98 10.90 6.48
N PHE A 120 8.70 11.24 5.23
CA PHE A 120 9.58 12.03 4.35
C PHE A 120 10.84 11.30 3.87
N GLN A 121 11.04 10.02 4.21
CA GLN A 121 12.09 9.21 3.63
C GLN A 121 11.73 8.73 2.22
N ARG A 122 12.72 8.67 1.35
CA ARG A 122 12.60 8.23 -0.04
C ARG A 122 13.83 7.44 -0.44
N LEU A 123 13.64 6.29 -1.08
CA LEU A 123 14.75 5.47 -1.60
C LEU A 123 15.12 5.78 -3.04
N HIS A 124 14.19 6.38 -3.80
CA HIS A 124 14.43 6.82 -5.17
C HIS A 124 14.39 8.35 -5.26
N GLY A 125 15.23 8.90 -6.14
CA GLY A 125 15.36 10.34 -6.36
C GLY A 125 14.05 10.99 -6.81
N VAL A 126 13.93 12.30 -6.59
CA VAL A 126 12.75 13.08 -7.00
C VAL A 126 12.53 13.04 -8.50
N ASP A 127 13.64 13.00 -9.23
CA ASP A 127 13.66 12.96 -10.69
C ASP A 127 13.25 11.60 -11.25
N ASP A 128 13.28 10.54 -10.42
CA ASP A 128 12.91 9.19 -10.83
C ASP A 128 11.44 8.87 -10.58
N PHE A 129 10.89 9.28 -9.43
CA PHE A 129 9.51 8.98 -9.05
C PHE A 129 8.92 10.06 -8.14
N PRO A 130 7.81 10.73 -8.49
CA PRO A 130 7.22 11.80 -7.68
C PRO A 130 6.57 11.28 -6.38
N GLY A 131 6.62 12.07 -5.30
CA GLY A 131 5.93 11.73 -4.04
C GLY A 131 6.43 12.50 -2.81
N THR A 132 5.59 12.56 -1.77
CA THR A 132 5.87 13.29 -0.52
C THR A 132 6.64 12.47 0.53
N GLY A 133 6.77 11.15 0.35
CA GLY A 133 7.36 10.24 1.35
C GLY A 133 6.48 9.99 2.57
N ILE A 134 5.18 10.31 2.51
CA ILE A 134 4.24 10.19 3.65
C ILE A 134 3.38 8.93 3.54
N GLY A 135 3.24 8.36 2.34
CA GLY A 135 2.29 7.29 2.07
C GLY A 135 2.53 6.05 2.93
N LEU A 136 3.73 5.46 2.87
CA LEU A 136 4.05 4.25 3.66
C LEU A 136 4.00 4.51 5.17
N ALA A 137 4.38 5.69 5.65
CA ALA A 137 4.21 6.08 7.05
C ALA A 137 2.72 6.13 7.46
N THR A 138 1.85 6.57 6.55
CA THR A 138 0.39 6.58 6.74
C THR A 138 -0.14 5.15 6.82
N VAL A 139 0.28 4.28 5.89
CA VAL A 139 -0.07 2.86 5.90
C VAL A 139 0.35 2.20 7.20
N GLN A 140 1.60 2.39 7.63
CA GLN A 140 2.11 1.81 8.87
C GLN A 140 1.26 2.21 10.08
N ARG A 141 0.89 3.49 10.18
CA ARG A 141 0.03 3.96 11.28
C ARG A 141 -1.36 3.34 11.23
N ILE A 142 -1.99 3.26 10.05
CA ILE A 142 -3.31 2.66 9.91
C ILE A 142 -3.28 1.18 10.28
N VAL A 143 -2.31 0.43 9.76
CA VAL A 143 -2.15 -1.00 10.02
C VAL A 143 -1.90 -1.24 11.51
N ALA A 144 -1.02 -0.45 12.14
CA ALA A 144 -0.78 -0.53 13.58
C ALA A 144 -2.04 -0.22 14.41
N ARG A 145 -2.91 0.70 13.96
CA ARG A 145 -4.19 0.98 14.63
C ARG A 145 -5.18 -0.18 14.56
N HIS A 146 -5.07 -1.04 13.55
CA HIS A 146 -5.83 -2.28 13.46
C HIS A 146 -5.14 -3.46 14.19
N GLY A 147 -4.06 -3.20 14.95
CA GLY A 147 -3.31 -4.25 15.67
C GLY A 147 -2.45 -5.13 14.77
N GLY A 148 -2.23 -4.73 13.52
CA GLY A 148 -1.46 -5.47 12.54
C GLY A 148 -0.03 -4.95 12.34
N ARG A 149 0.67 -5.51 11.35
CA ARG A 149 2.01 -5.07 10.92
C ARG A 149 2.08 -4.96 9.40
N ILE A 150 2.96 -4.10 8.89
CA ILE A 150 3.31 -3.99 7.47
C ILE A 150 4.81 -4.26 7.29
N TRP A 151 5.18 -5.00 6.26
CA TRP A 151 6.56 -5.28 5.92
C TRP A 151 6.74 -5.40 4.39
N PRO A 152 7.89 -4.98 3.85
CA PRO A 152 8.21 -5.18 2.45
C PRO A 152 9.06 -6.43 2.23
N GLU A 153 9.01 -6.94 1.00
CA GLU A 153 10.01 -7.83 0.39
C GLU A 153 10.31 -7.26 -1.00
N ALA A 154 11.58 -6.99 -1.31
CA ALA A 154 11.95 -6.42 -2.60
C ALA A 154 13.36 -6.86 -3.01
N SER A 155 13.65 -6.76 -4.30
CA SER A 155 15.00 -6.89 -4.82
C SER A 155 15.19 -5.90 -5.98
N PRO A 156 16.34 -5.21 -6.08
CA PRO A 156 16.60 -4.27 -7.17
C PRO A 156 16.40 -4.92 -8.54
N GLY A 157 15.55 -4.31 -9.37
CA GLY A 157 15.21 -4.76 -10.72
C GLY A 157 14.17 -5.89 -10.80
N ALA A 158 13.72 -6.44 -9.66
CA ALA A 158 12.75 -7.56 -9.61
C ALA A 158 11.39 -7.16 -9.05
N GLY A 159 11.20 -5.89 -8.68
CA GLY A 159 9.97 -5.36 -8.08
C GLY A 159 9.96 -5.40 -6.56
N ALA A 160 8.78 -5.08 -6.00
CA ALA A 160 8.53 -5.08 -4.57
C ALA A 160 7.19 -5.72 -4.23
N THR A 161 7.10 -6.33 -3.06
CA THR A 161 5.88 -6.82 -2.45
C THR A 161 5.73 -6.20 -1.07
N PHE A 162 4.63 -5.51 -0.84
CA PHE A 162 4.28 -4.97 0.47
C PHE A 162 3.19 -5.82 1.08
N PHE A 163 3.50 -6.48 2.19
CA PHE A 163 2.58 -7.28 2.97
C PHE A 163 2.05 -6.49 4.15
N PHE A 164 0.78 -6.68 4.49
CA PHE A 164 0.21 -6.19 5.74
C PHE A 164 -0.78 -7.18 6.34
N SER A 165 -0.77 -7.31 7.66
CA SER A 165 -1.78 -8.05 8.42
C SER A 165 -2.67 -7.08 9.21
N LEU A 166 -3.82 -7.55 9.67
CA LEU A 166 -4.68 -6.85 10.63
C LEU A 166 -4.84 -7.73 11.87
N GLY A 167 -4.90 -7.13 13.06
CA GLY A 167 -4.85 -7.83 14.34
C GLY A 167 -6.05 -8.75 14.63
N ASN A 168 -7.17 -8.53 13.92
CA ASN A 168 -8.39 -9.31 14.08
C ASN A 168 -8.44 -10.58 13.21
N ASP A 169 -7.50 -10.78 12.27
CA ASP A 169 -7.48 -11.97 11.41
C ASP A 169 -6.72 -13.16 12.03
N ARG A 170 -6.77 -13.29 13.37
CA ARG A 170 -6.32 -14.50 14.06
C ARG A 170 -7.40 -15.58 13.90
N THR A 171 -7.24 -16.43 12.89
CA THR A 171 -7.96 -17.71 12.78
C THR A 171 -7.72 -18.59 13.99
#